data_AF-X6DG71-F1
#
_entry.id   AF-X6DG71-F1
#
_cell.length_a   1.000
_cell.length_b   1.000
_cell.length_c   1.000
_cell.angle_alpha   90.00
_cell.angle_beta   90.00
_cell.angle_gamma   90.00
#
_symmetry.space_group_name_H-M   'P 1'
#
loop_
_entity.id
_entity.type
_entity.pdbx_description
1 polymer ?
#
loop_
_entity_poly.entity_id
_entity_poly.type
_entity_poly.pdbx_seq_one_letter_code
_entity_poly.pdbx_strand_id
1 'polypeptide(L)' 'MTRNLQELIEKSRAVKMSETEQEAQRRSFAYGSAKIENNDITRDIIDEAAVRLSKAPNDE' A
#
# COMPACT_ATOMS: atom_id res chain seq x y z
N MET A 1 25.71 6.11 4.00
CA MET A 1 24.57 6.92 3.53
C MET A 1 25.12 8.22 2.97
N THR A 2 24.72 8.65 1.77
CA THR A 2 25.20 9.91 1.18
C THR A 2 24.43 11.10 1.76
N ARG A 3 25.03 12.30 1.75
CA ARG A 3 24.35 13.55 2.19
C ARG A 3 23.04 13.78 1.43
N ASN A 4 23.07 13.61 0.10
CA ASN A 4 21.88 13.78 -0.74
C ASN A 4 20.76 12.79 -0.37
N LEU A 5 21.09 11.53 -0.06
CA LEU A 5 20.09 10.55 0.37
C LEU A 5 19.49 10.90 1.74
N GLN A 6 20.32 11.42 2.65
CA GLN A 6 19.86 11.85 3.96
C GLN A 6 18.91 13.05 3.89
N GLU A 7 19.21 14.04 3.05
CA GLU A 7 18.32 15.17 2.80
C GLU A 7 16.97 14.74 2.20
N LEU A 8 16.97 13.77 1.28
CA LEU A 8 15.73 13.24 0.71
C LEU A 8 14.87 12.51 1.75
N ILE A 9 15.49 11.73 2.63
CA ILE A 9 14.79 11.04 3.73
C ILE A 9 14.21 12.04 4.73
N GLU A 10 14.92 13.11 5.07
CA GLU A 10 14.40 14.14 5.97
C GLU A 10 13.20 14.87 5.35
N LYS A 11 13.28 15.20 4.06
CA LYS A 11 12.16 15.83 3.34
C LYS A 11 10.94 14.92 3.23
N SER A 12 11.14 13.62 2.97
CA SER A 12 10.02 12.68 2.79
C SER A 12 9.24 12.44 4.08
N ARG A 13 9.88 12.52 5.26
CA ARG A 13 9.20 12.39 6.57
C ARG A 13 8.11 13.43 6.82
N ALA A 14 8.23 14.61 6.21
CA ALA A 14 7.25 15.68 6.36
C ALA A 14 6.02 15.50 5.43
N VAL A 15 6.10 14.62 4.44
CA VAL A 15 5.01 14.37 3.49
C VAL A 15 3.94 13.53 4.18
N LYS A 16 2.72 14.05 4.25
CA LYS A 16 1.54 13.31 4.74
C LYS A 16 0.67 12.93 3.57
N MET A 17 0.41 11.63 3.43
CA MET A 17 -0.52 11.10 2.44
C MET A 17 -1.95 11.25 2.93
N SER A 18 -2.85 11.66 2.04
CA SER A 18 -4.29 11.59 2.28
C SER A 18 -4.76 10.15 2.47
N GLU A 19 -5.94 9.95 3.06
CA GLU A 19 -6.50 8.61 3.26
C GLU A 19 -6.66 7.84 1.94
N THR A 20 -7.06 8.53 0.87
CA THR A 20 -7.19 7.94 -0.47
C THR A 20 -5.84 7.51 -1.05
N GLU A 21 -4.79 8.33 -0.88
CA GLU A 21 -3.44 7.98 -1.32
C GLU A 21 -2.88 6.80 -0.52
N GLN A 22 -3.10 6.77 0.80
CA GLN A 22 -2.70 5.65 1.65
C GLN A 22 -3.39 4.34 1.22
N GLU A 23 -4.69 4.39 0.93
CA GLU A 23 -5.43 3.23 0.47
C GLU A 23 -4.95 2.74 -0.92
N ALA A 24 -4.70 3.68 -1.85
CA ALA A 24 -4.14 3.34 -3.16
C ALA A 24 -2.74 2.70 -3.04
N GLN A 25 -1.90 3.20 -2.13
CA GLN A 25 -0.59 2.62 -1.84
C GLN A 25 -0.72 1.23 -1.22
N ARG A 26 -1.60 1.06 -0.23
CA ARG A 26 -1.88 -0.23 0.42
C ARG A 26 -2.29 -1.30 -0.59
N ARG A 27 -3.21 -0.97 -1.49
CA ARG A 27 -3.65 -1.88 -2.57
C ARG A 27 -2.53 -2.19 -3.56
N SER A 28 -1.75 -1.18 -3.94
CA SER A 28 -0.62 -1.38 -4.85
C SER A 28 0.45 -2.30 -4.24
N PHE A 29 0.72 -2.15 -2.94
CA PHE A 29 1.62 -3.02 -2.21
C PHE A 29 1.09 -4.45 -2.15
N ALA A 30 -0.17 -4.64 -1.73
CA ALA A 30 -0.82 -5.96 -1.66
C ALA A 30 -0.85 -6.67 -3.02
N TYR A 31 -1.14 -5.95 -4.11
CA TYR A 31 -1.06 -6.50 -5.45
C TYR A 31 0.38 -6.91 -5.80
N GLY A 32 1.36 -6.04 -5.56
CA GLY A 32 2.76 -6.33 -5.84
C GLY A 32 3.25 -7.58 -5.12
N SER A 33 3.01 -7.69 -3.81
CA SER A 33 3.41 -8.86 -3.03
C SER A 33 2.69 -10.12 -3.46
N ALA A 34 1.36 -10.08 -3.60
CA ALA A 34 0.58 -11.27 -3.94
C ALA A 34 0.83 -11.75 -5.37
N LYS A 35 1.07 -10.83 -6.32
CA LYS A 35 1.38 -11.17 -7.72
C LYS A 35 2.73 -11.87 -7.88
N ILE A 36 3.71 -11.51 -7.04
CA ILE A 36 5.03 -12.18 -7.04
C ILE A 36 4.87 -13.67 -6.69
N GLU A 37 3.98 -14.00 -5.76
CA GLU A 37 3.75 -15.38 -5.32
C GLU A 37 2.77 -16.14 -6.22
N ASN A 38 1.77 -15.44 -6.77
CA ASN A 38 0.72 -16.05 -7.58
C ASN A 38 0.36 -15.18 -8.79
N ASN A 39 0.67 -15.70 -9.98
CA ASN A 39 0.38 -15.04 -11.26
C ASN A 39 -1.11 -14.94 -11.60
N ASP A 40 -2.00 -15.67 -10.92
CA ASP A 40 -3.45 -15.54 -11.15
C ASP A 40 -4.05 -14.34 -10.39
N ILE A 41 -3.28 -13.73 -9.49
CA ILE A 41 -3.73 -12.52 -8.78
C ILE A 41 -3.87 -11.36 -9.76
N THR A 42 -5.02 -10.71 -9.72
CA THR A 42 -5.35 -9.52 -10.51
C THR A 42 -5.57 -8.32 -9.59
N ARG A 43 -5.63 -7.12 -10.16
CA ARG A 43 -5.95 -5.91 -9.40
C ARG A 43 -7.37 -5.95 -8.84
N ASP A 44 -8.31 -6.48 -9.61
CA ASP A 44 -9.72 -6.62 -9.20
C ASP A 44 -9.86 -7.50 -7.96
N ILE A 45 -9.09 -8.59 -7.86
CA ILE A 45 -9.08 -9.46 -6.67
C ILE A 45 -8.64 -8.66 -5.42
N ILE A 46 -7.63 -7.80 -5.56
CA ILE A 46 -7.13 -6.97 -4.46
C ILE A 46 -8.14 -5.88 -4.09
N ASP A 47 -8.79 -5.27 -5.08
CA ASP A 47 -9.84 -4.28 -4.85
C ASP A 47 -11.04 -4.89 -4.10
N GLU A 48 -11.48 -6.08 -4.49
CA GLU A 48 -12.53 -6.82 -3.77
C GLU A 48 -12.11 -7.15 -2.33
N ALA A 49 -10.89 -7.63 -2.13
CA ALA A 49 -10.37 -7.93 -0.80
C ALA A 49 -10.32 -6.68 0.08
N ALA A 50 -9.87 -5.55 -0.45
CA ALA A 50 -9.84 -4.27 0.26
C ALA A 50 -11.26 -3.83 0.68
N VAL A 51 -12.26 -3.99 -0.19
CA VAL A 51 -13.66 -3.71 0.13
C VAL A 51 -14.18 -4.64 1.22
N ARG A 52 -13.90 -5.95 1.16
CA ARG A 52 -14.33 -6.91 2.19
C ARG A 52 -13.72 -6.58 3.56
N LEU A 53 -12.43 -6.27 3.59
CA LEU A 53 -11.72 -5.88 4.82
C LEU A 53 -12.21 -4.55 5.41
N SER A 54 -12.67 -3.60 4.58
CA SER A 54 -13.27 -2.36 5.07
C SER A 54 -14.65 -2.55 5.71
N LYS A 55 -15.32 -3.69 5.42
CA LYS A 55 -16.67 -4.01 5.88
C LYS A 55 -16.69 -5.02 7.03
N ALA A 56 -15.64 -5.82 7.18
CA ALA A 56 -15.47 -6.66 8.35
C ALA A 56 -15.06 -5.78 9.53
N PRO A 57 -15.82 -5.73 10.65
CA PRO A 57 -15.25 -5.28 11.90
C PRO A 57 -14.07 -6.20 12.22
N ASN A 58 -13.00 -5.66 12.79
CA ASN A 58 -11.87 -6.47 13.26
C ASN A 58 -12.38 -7.54 14.24
N ASP A 59 -12.55 -8.78 13.76
CA ASP A 59 -12.55 -9.96 14.62
C ASP A 59 -11.07 -10.29 14.88
N GLU A 60 -10.63 -9.82 16.05
CA GLU A 60 -9.43 -10.16 16.86
C GLU A 60 -8.14 -10.65 16.16
#